data_AF-A0A498KT06-F1
#
_entry.id   AF-A0A498KT06-F1
#
_cell.length_a   1.000
_cell.length_b   1.000
_cell.length_c   1.000
_cell.angle_alpha   90.00
_cell.angle_beta   90.00
_cell.angle_gamma   90.00
#
_symmetry.space_group_name_H-M   'P 1'
#
loop_
_entity.id
_entity.type
_entity.pdbx_description
1 polymer ?
#
loop_
_entity_poly.entity_id
_entity_poly.type
_entity_poly.pdbx_seq_one_letter_code
_entity_poly.pdbx_strand_id
1 'polypeptide(L)'
;MDDDIAYCIEVLVDAVEQNDDGGWRYSGSEATRKHDRLSPIVVENLSLDPDSLRISYEVLESELNNLLLEVKGSDNPAHQVEEKLPEFKERLYGWDLSEYVVAFPLNFDRRSSELLPESPQVGDVVFERLPRSDWEERFVPDYDENHDNYHRQRKLMNFVDRSPNKLDHPWFTYWFTSYRARGEKYAVDHVVEQLEILLGMMNYSATFNRIQRFSQDPGPWPDRWGELREPFIYVLHKEDEFVRHYWSEDATLREADSPFSMHEDMFESLFEGMPTFEEEQSLDGGLLNSLRAFQAAMTEPSERESFFEFWRGIEILTLVEEGEKMSEVVDRAAAMLGWEDSELGRIRRNRAQNKRNSYVHEGAGLRLTVADRNLVKSLHESLICLYVDKRGDWGYEEMKFALEQFEVDEDQIENLRKDRTRELRLIDWFEDMAKED
;
A
#
# COMPACT_ATOMS: atom_id res chain seq x y z
N MET A 1 -18.24 -13.44 -24.16
CA MET A 1 -16.86 -12.92 -24.03
C MET A 1 -16.60 -11.87 -25.12
N ASP A 2 -15.80 -10.83 -24.86
CA ASP A 2 -15.34 -9.85 -25.86
C ASP A 2 -14.33 -10.50 -26.83
N ASP A 3 -14.30 -10.06 -28.09
CA ASP A 3 -13.41 -10.56 -29.14
C ASP A 3 -11.92 -10.33 -28.77
N ASP A 4 -11.63 -9.21 -28.11
CA ASP A 4 -10.26 -8.90 -27.64
C ASP A 4 -9.79 -9.84 -26.53
N ILE A 5 -10.69 -10.24 -25.62
CA ILE A 5 -10.39 -11.22 -24.56
C ILE A 5 -10.21 -12.61 -25.17
N ALA A 6 -11.08 -12.99 -26.11
CA ALA A 6 -10.99 -14.26 -26.81
C ALA A 6 -9.63 -14.40 -27.51
N TYR A 7 -9.17 -13.34 -28.18
CA TYR A 7 -7.84 -13.29 -28.78
C TYR A 7 -6.72 -13.47 -27.74
N CYS A 8 -6.81 -12.79 -26.59
CA CYS A 8 -5.81 -12.93 -25.52
C CYS A 8 -5.73 -14.37 -25.01
N ILE A 9 -6.87 -15.03 -24.80
CA ILE A 9 -6.94 -16.43 -24.37
C ILE A 9 -6.33 -17.35 -25.43
N GLU A 10 -6.68 -17.19 -26.70
CA GLU A 10 -6.11 -18.00 -27.79
C GLU A 10 -4.58 -17.90 -27.83
N VAL A 11 -4.04 -16.69 -27.74
CA VAL A 11 -2.58 -16.47 -27.71
C VAL A 11 -1.92 -17.13 -26.50
N LEU A 12 -2.56 -17.09 -25.33
CA LEU A 12 -2.05 -17.70 -24.11
C LEU A 12 -2.12 -19.24 -24.14
N VAL A 13 -3.20 -19.82 -24.68
CA VAL A 13 -3.37 -21.27 -24.86
C VAL A 13 -2.31 -21.85 -25.80
N ASP A 14 -2.01 -21.13 -26.88
CA ASP A 14 -0.94 -21.53 -27.80
C ASP A 14 0.43 -21.50 -27.11
N ALA A 15 0.68 -20.50 -26.27
CA ALA A 15 1.95 -20.27 -25.60
C ALA A 15 2.21 -21.20 -24.40
N VAL A 16 1.16 -21.66 -23.70
CA VAL A 16 1.31 -22.51 -22.50
C VAL A 16 1.61 -23.94 -22.89
N GLU A 17 2.67 -24.55 -22.36
CA GLU A 17 3.07 -25.92 -22.63
C GLU A 17 3.04 -26.79 -21.37
N GLN A 18 2.94 -28.09 -21.54
CA GLN A 18 3.07 -29.05 -20.46
C GLN A 18 4.54 -29.45 -20.26
N ASN A 19 4.99 -29.49 -19.01
CA ASN A 19 6.29 -30.00 -18.57
C ASN A 19 6.30 -31.52 -18.41
N ASP A 20 7.49 -32.09 -18.25
CA ASP A 20 7.70 -33.53 -18.03
C ASP A 20 7.05 -34.06 -16.74
N ASP A 21 6.79 -33.18 -15.77
CA ASP A 21 6.10 -33.48 -14.51
C ASP A 21 4.57 -33.29 -14.58
N GLY A 22 4.05 -32.93 -15.75
CA GLY A 22 2.65 -32.65 -15.98
C GLY A 22 2.21 -31.22 -15.62
N GLY A 23 3.10 -30.38 -15.08
CA GLY A 23 2.83 -28.97 -14.81
C GLY A 23 2.89 -28.08 -16.06
N TRP A 24 2.68 -26.78 -15.90
CA TRP A 24 2.73 -25.82 -17.01
C TRP A 24 4.10 -25.13 -17.13
N ARG A 25 4.43 -24.67 -18.35
CA ARG A 25 5.53 -23.74 -18.62
C ARG A 25 5.22 -22.84 -19.81
N TYR A 26 5.96 -21.75 -19.92
CA TYR A 26 6.10 -20.97 -21.15
C TYR A 26 7.52 -21.13 -21.68
N SER A 27 7.68 -21.76 -22.85
CA SER A 27 8.99 -21.99 -23.46
C SER A 27 9.41 -20.81 -24.33
N GLY A 28 10.55 -20.19 -23.97
CA GLY A 28 11.17 -19.14 -24.77
C GLY A 28 10.68 -17.73 -24.44
N SER A 29 11.54 -16.74 -24.68
CA SER A 29 11.35 -15.35 -24.24
C SER A 29 10.10 -14.68 -24.80
N GLU A 30 9.61 -15.11 -25.97
CA GLU A 30 8.39 -14.55 -26.57
C GLU A 30 7.13 -15.05 -25.86
N ALA A 31 7.06 -16.35 -25.51
CA ALA A 31 5.93 -16.94 -24.81
C ALA A 31 5.80 -16.34 -23.40
N THR A 32 6.92 -16.22 -22.67
CA THR A 32 6.96 -15.55 -21.36
C THR A 32 6.47 -14.11 -21.47
N ARG A 33 6.97 -13.34 -22.46
CA ARG A 33 6.54 -11.94 -22.65
C ARG A 33 5.05 -11.80 -23.00
N LYS A 34 4.47 -12.77 -23.73
CA LYS A 34 3.03 -12.80 -24.01
C LYS A 34 2.25 -13.08 -22.73
N HIS A 35 2.67 -14.07 -21.95
CA HIS A 35 2.09 -14.38 -20.66
C HIS A 35 2.06 -13.16 -19.73
N ASP A 36 3.22 -12.54 -19.49
CA ASP A 36 3.36 -11.41 -18.56
C ASP A 36 2.51 -10.20 -18.96
N ARG A 37 2.16 -10.07 -20.25
CA ARG A 37 1.34 -8.96 -20.77
C ARG A 37 -0.15 -9.25 -20.81
N LEU A 38 -0.53 -10.49 -21.12
CA LEU A 38 -1.92 -10.84 -21.41
C LEU A 38 -2.61 -11.49 -20.22
N SER A 39 -1.87 -12.19 -19.34
CA SER A 39 -2.41 -12.83 -18.12
C SER A 39 -3.19 -11.81 -17.25
N PRO A 40 -2.65 -10.62 -16.92
CA PRO A 40 -3.40 -9.64 -16.11
C PRO A 40 -4.70 -9.18 -16.76
N ILE A 41 -4.67 -8.96 -18.09
CA ILE A 41 -5.85 -8.54 -18.87
C ILE A 41 -6.93 -9.62 -18.80
N VAL A 42 -6.56 -10.89 -18.95
CA VAL A 42 -7.50 -12.01 -18.88
C VAL A 42 -8.07 -12.16 -17.46
N VAL A 43 -7.24 -12.10 -16.43
CA VAL A 43 -7.69 -12.19 -15.02
C VAL A 43 -8.73 -11.11 -14.71
N GLU A 44 -8.44 -9.85 -15.05
CA GLU A 44 -9.33 -8.71 -14.86
C GLU A 44 -10.67 -8.90 -15.59
N ASN A 45 -10.61 -9.25 -16.88
CA ASN A 45 -11.80 -9.38 -17.72
C ASN A 45 -12.66 -10.62 -17.40
N LEU A 46 -12.08 -11.67 -16.83
CA LEU A 46 -12.81 -12.83 -16.34
C LEU A 46 -13.44 -12.59 -14.96
N SER A 47 -13.29 -11.39 -14.40
CA SER A 47 -13.73 -11.04 -13.04
C SER A 47 -13.20 -12.06 -12.02
N LEU A 48 -11.91 -12.36 -12.13
CA LEU A 48 -11.17 -13.18 -11.17
C LEU A 48 -10.39 -12.21 -10.28
N ASP A 49 -10.91 -11.97 -9.09
CA ASP A 49 -10.29 -11.10 -8.11
C ASP A 49 -9.55 -11.94 -7.06
N PRO A 50 -8.20 -11.88 -6.99
CA PRO A 50 -7.41 -12.56 -5.97
C PRO A 50 -7.87 -12.23 -4.54
N ASP A 51 -8.31 -10.99 -4.28
CA ASP A 51 -8.65 -10.52 -2.95
C ASP A 51 -9.97 -11.14 -2.46
N SER A 52 -10.99 -11.12 -3.33
CA SER A 52 -12.23 -11.86 -3.11
C SER A 52 -12.00 -13.37 -2.88
N LEU A 53 -11.01 -13.94 -3.56
CA LEU A 53 -10.64 -15.35 -3.45
C LEU A 53 -9.72 -15.65 -2.24
N ARG A 54 -9.04 -14.65 -1.69
CA ARG A 54 -8.01 -14.80 -0.65
C ARG A 54 -6.88 -15.78 -1.02
N ILE A 55 -6.42 -15.70 -2.27
CA ILE A 55 -5.29 -16.45 -2.83
C ILE A 55 -4.33 -15.49 -3.49
N SER A 56 -3.03 -15.80 -3.55
CA SER A 56 -2.07 -14.88 -4.16
C SER A 56 -2.25 -14.89 -5.67
N TYR A 57 -1.84 -13.80 -6.32
CA TYR A 57 -1.91 -13.70 -7.78
C TYR A 57 -1.16 -14.85 -8.46
N GLU A 58 -0.02 -15.30 -7.92
CA GLU A 58 0.71 -16.44 -8.52
C GLU A 58 -0.07 -17.75 -8.44
N VAL A 59 -0.87 -17.94 -7.37
CA VAL A 59 -1.71 -19.13 -7.23
C VAL A 59 -2.88 -19.06 -8.23
N LEU A 60 -3.52 -17.90 -8.34
CA LEU A 60 -4.58 -17.68 -9.32
C LEU A 60 -4.07 -17.88 -10.75
N GLU A 61 -2.91 -17.30 -11.06
CA GLU A 61 -2.26 -17.42 -12.36
C GLU A 61 -1.88 -18.87 -12.67
N SER A 62 -1.31 -19.60 -11.71
CA SER A 62 -1.01 -21.02 -11.87
C SER A 62 -2.27 -21.84 -12.16
N GLU A 63 -3.37 -21.56 -11.48
CA GLU A 63 -4.64 -22.24 -11.71
C GLU A 63 -5.26 -21.86 -13.07
N LEU A 64 -5.16 -20.59 -13.47
CA LEU A 64 -5.55 -20.15 -14.81
C LEU A 64 -4.73 -20.87 -15.89
N ASN A 65 -3.42 -21.01 -15.70
CA ASN A 65 -2.54 -21.70 -16.64
C ASN A 65 -2.89 -23.20 -16.76
N ASN A 66 -3.32 -23.84 -15.67
CA ASN A 66 -3.87 -25.19 -15.71
C ASN A 66 -5.15 -25.25 -16.54
N LEU A 67 -6.08 -24.30 -16.36
CA LEU A 67 -7.29 -24.21 -17.18
C LEU A 67 -6.97 -24.00 -18.67
N LEU A 68 -6.01 -23.14 -18.99
CA LEU A 68 -5.56 -22.89 -20.36
C LEU A 68 -4.94 -24.15 -21.00
N LEU A 69 -4.19 -24.94 -20.22
CA LEU A 69 -3.68 -26.25 -20.67
C LEU A 69 -4.79 -27.26 -20.93
N GLU A 70 -5.83 -27.30 -20.09
CA GLU A 70 -6.94 -28.23 -20.27
C GLU A 70 -7.73 -27.99 -21.57
N VAL A 71 -7.84 -26.73 -22.00
CA VAL A 71 -8.54 -26.37 -23.24
C VAL A 71 -7.60 -26.40 -24.46
N LYS A 72 -6.32 -26.69 -24.25
CA LYS A 72 -5.33 -26.74 -25.33
C LYS A 72 -5.67 -27.85 -26.32
N GLY A 73 -5.85 -27.47 -27.58
CA GLY A 73 -6.28 -28.37 -28.66
C GLY A 73 -7.78 -28.38 -28.94
N SER A 74 -8.57 -27.56 -28.24
CA SER A 74 -9.95 -27.24 -28.63
C SER A 74 -9.99 -26.45 -29.94
N ASP A 75 -11.02 -26.67 -30.76
CA ASP A 75 -11.30 -25.88 -31.97
C ASP A 75 -11.66 -24.41 -31.64
N ASN A 76 -12.15 -24.15 -30.41
CA ASN A 76 -12.41 -22.81 -29.89
C ASN A 76 -12.03 -22.75 -28.40
N PRO A 77 -10.77 -22.41 -28.07
CA PRO A 77 -10.30 -22.36 -26.69
C PRO A 77 -11.01 -21.31 -25.84
N ALA A 78 -11.29 -20.13 -26.38
CA ALA A 78 -11.95 -19.04 -25.66
C ALA A 78 -13.36 -19.45 -25.18
N HIS A 79 -14.17 -20.06 -26.04
CA HIS A 79 -15.49 -20.58 -25.66
C HIS A 79 -15.39 -21.68 -24.60
N GLN A 80 -14.38 -22.56 -24.68
CA GLN A 80 -14.17 -23.61 -23.67
C GLN A 80 -13.78 -23.03 -22.31
N VAL A 81 -12.97 -21.96 -22.28
CA VAL A 81 -12.67 -21.22 -21.04
C VAL A 81 -13.95 -20.60 -20.49
N GLU A 82 -14.78 -19.97 -21.33
CA GLU A 82 -16.06 -19.38 -20.91
C GLU A 82 -17.00 -20.42 -20.29
N GLU A 83 -17.13 -21.61 -20.91
CA GLU A 83 -17.96 -22.70 -20.39
C GLU A 83 -17.44 -23.27 -19.06
N LYS A 84 -16.12 -23.38 -18.90
CA LYS A 84 -15.49 -23.93 -17.69
C LYS A 84 -15.34 -22.91 -16.55
N LEU A 85 -15.47 -21.62 -16.84
CA LEU A 85 -15.24 -20.56 -15.87
C LEU A 85 -16.09 -20.68 -14.59
N PRO A 86 -17.40 -21.03 -14.63
CA PRO A 86 -18.19 -21.22 -13.42
C PRO A 86 -17.64 -22.32 -12.51
N GLU A 87 -17.32 -23.50 -13.06
CA GLU A 87 -16.74 -24.62 -12.32
C GLU A 87 -15.35 -24.27 -11.78
N PHE A 88 -14.54 -23.57 -12.58
CA PHE A 88 -13.24 -23.06 -12.16
C PHE A 88 -13.35 -22.13 -10.95
N LYS A 89 -14.28 -21.17 -10.97
CA LYS A 89 -14.53 -20.26 -9.84
C LYS A 89 -15.03 -21.03 -8.61
N GLU A 90 -16.02 -21.91 -8.78
CA GLU A 90 -16.55 -22.74 -7.67
C GLU A 90 -15.46 -23.58 -7.01
N ARG A 91 -14.55 -24.17 -7.80
CA ARG A 91 -13.41 -24.93 -7.29
C ARG A 91 -12.48 -24.07 -6.45
N LEU A 92 -12.16 -22.85 -6.89
CA LEU A 92 -11.31 -21.91 -6.12
C LEU A 92 -11.99 -21.45 -4.83
N TYR A 93 -13.29 -21.09 -4.90
CA TYR A 93 -14.06 -20.72 -3.72
C TYR A 93 -14.24 -21.88 -2.73
N GLY A 94 -14.25 -23.11 -3.24
CA GLY A 94 -14.36 -24.34 -2.45
C GLY A 94 -13.12 -24.74 -1.67
N TRP A 95 -11.97 -24.08 -1.85
CA TRP A 95 -10.80 -24.34 -1.00
C TRP A 95 -11.04 -23.81 0.42
N ASP A 96 -10.57 -24.57 1.41
CA ASP A 96 -10.77 -24.26 2.82
C ASP A 96 -10.00 -22.99 3.23
N LEU A 97 -10.69 -22.12 3.98
CA LEU A 97 -10.06 -20.99 4.67
C LEU A 97 -9.29 -21.50 5.89
N SER A 98 -7.96 -21.38 5.83
CA SER A 98 -7.08 -21.67 6.94
C SER A 98 -6.78 -20.39 7.73
N GLU A 99 -6.60 -20.52 9.03
CA GLU A 99 -6.09 -19.43 9.87
C GLU A 99 -4.57 -19.45 9.86
N TYR A 100 -3.98 -18.32 9.47
CA TYR A 100 -2.55 -18.10 9.43
C TYR A 100 -2.16 -17.07 10.47
N VAL A 101 -1.08 -17.30 11.20
CA VAL A 101 -0.51 -16.32 12.13
C VAL A 101 0.79 -15.78 11.54
N VAL A 102 0.86 -14.47 11.35
CA VAL A 102 2.03 -13.77 10.83
C VAL A 102 2.67 -13.01 11.99
N ALA A 103 3.89 -13.40 12.37
CA ALA A 103 4.63 -12.85 13.49
C ALA A 103 5.91 -12.15 13.00
N PHE A 104 6.22 -10.97 13.53
CA PHE A 104 7.38 -10.19 13.09
C PHE A 104 7.95 -9.26 14.17
N PRO A 105 9.27 -8.99 14.16
CA PRO A 105 9.88 -7.94 14.94
C PRO A 105 9.85 -6.60 14.19
N LEU A 106 9.52 -5.51 14.88
CA LEU A 106 9.49 -4.16 14.34
C LEU A 106 10.51 -3.26 15.06
N ASN A 107 11.19 -2.40 14.32
CA ASN A 107 12.27 -1.54 14.84
C ASN A 107 11.80 -0.25 15.51
N PHE A 108 10.64 -0.31 16.18
CA PHE A 108 10.13 0.77 17.01
C PHE A 108 10.60 0.59 18.46
N ASP A 109 11.29 1.59 19.02
CA ASP A 109 11.92 1.52 20.34
C ASP A 109 10.90 1.09 21.39
N ARG A 110 11.21 -0.01 22.08
CA ARG A 110 10.42 -0.55 23.18
C ARG A 110 10.07 0.49 24.25
N ARG A 111 10.93 1.47 24.51
CA ARG A 111 10.66 2.55 25.49
C ARG A 111 9.52 3.46 25.06
N SER A 112 9.35 3.66 23.76
CA SER A 112 8.29 4.45 23.16
C SER A 112 7.07 3.61 22.77
N SER A 113 7.13 2.29 23.00
CA SER A 113 6.02 1.40 22.64
C SER A 113 4.74 1.69 23.43
N GLU A 114 4.83 2.27 24.62
CA GLU A 114 3.65 2.68 25.40
C GLU A 114 2.84 3.79 24.72
N LEU A 115 3.42 4.50 23.74
CA LEU A 115 2.74 5.54 22.94
C LEU A 115 1.79 4.98 21.88
N LEU A 116 1.81 3.67 21.66
CA LEU A 116 0.91 2.99 20.74
C LEU A 116 -0.20 2.28 21.53
N PRO A 117 -1.40 2.11 20.96
CA PRO A 117 -2.39 1.18 21.50
C PRO A 117 -1.83 -0.25 21.52
N GLU A 118 -2.33 -1.11 22.41
CA GLU A 118 -1.87 -2.50 22.52
C GLU A 118 -2.11 -3.29 21.22
N SER A 119 -3.24 -3.00 20.56
CA SER A 119 -3.70 -3.71 19.36
C SER A 119 -4.23 -2.73 18.29
N PRO A 120 -3.36 -1.93 17.63
CA PRO A 120 -3.79 -1.09 16.51
C PRO A 120 -4.40 -1.94 15.39
N GLN A 121 -5.43 -1.39 14.76
CA GLN A 121 -6.16 -2.03 13.66
C GLN A 121 -6.02 -1.18 12.40
N VAL A 122 -5.80 -1.85 11.27
CA VAL A 122 -5.86 -1.27 9.93
C VAL A 122 -6.69 -2.18 9.03
N GLY A 123 -7.83 -1.68 8.58
CA GLY A 123 -8.79 -2.46 7.81
C GLY A 123 -9.30 -3.66 8.61
N ASP A 124 -9.17 -4.84 8.02
CA ASP A 124 -9.54 -6.12 8.63
C ASP A 124 -8.40 -6.79 9.42
N VAL A 125 -7.25 -6.14 9.58
CA VAL A 125 -6.07 -6.67 10.29
C VAL A 125 -5.86 -5.95 11.62
N VAL A 126 -5.80 -6.73 12.70
CA VAL A 126 -5.44 -6.25 14.05
C VAL A 126 -4.03 -6.71 14.37
N PHE A 127 -3.15 -5.77 14.68
CA PHE A 127 -1.76 -6.04 15.02
C PHE A 127 -1.59 -6.06 16.54
N GLU A 128 -1.27 -7.22 17.10
CA GLU A 128 -1.11 -7.41 18.54
C GLU A 128 0.36 -7.42 18.94
N ARG A 129 0.70 -6.75 20.05
CA ARG A 129 2.05 -6.78 20.62
C ARG A 129 2.19 -7.86 21.69
N LEU A 130 3.37 -8.46 21.75
CA LEU A 130 3.76 -9.37 22.83
C LEU A 130 5.09 -8.98 23.46
N PRO A 131 5.29 -9.30 24.75
CA PRO A 131 6.62 -9.36 25.32
C PRO A 131 7.51 -10.29 24.50
N ARG A 132 8.78 -9.91 24.37
CA ARG A 132 9.77 -10.68 23.61
C ARG A 132 9.80 -12.16 23.99
N SER A 133 9.78 -12.49 25.29
CA SER A 133 9.83 -13.87 25.78
C SER A 133 8.69 -14.72 25.21
N ASP A 134 7.49 -14.15 25.23
CA ASP A 134 6.26 -14.84 24.85
C ASP A 134 6.19 -14.97 23.32
N TRP A 135 6.68 -13.95 22.61
CA TRP A 135 6.82 -14.00 21.15
C TRP A 135 7.85 -15.04 20.69
N GLU A 136 9.00 -15.10 21.35
CA GLU A 136 10.03 -16.10 21.05
C GLU A 136 9.52 -17.52 21.32
N GLU A 137 8.93 -17.76 22.49
CA GLU A 137 8.36 -19.07 22.87
C GLU A 137 7.27 -19.53 21.90
N ARG A 138 6.42 -18.60 21.44
CA ARG A 138 5.27 -18.94 20.58
C ARG A 138 5.64 -19.07 19.11
N PHE A 139 6.52 -18.22 18.59
CA PHE A 139 6.70 -18.07 17.14
C PHE A 139 8.07 -18.47 16.63
N VAL A 140 9.10 -18.51 17.47
CA VAL A 140 10.43 -18.95 17.03
C VAL A 140 10.51 -20.47 17.25
N PRO A 141 10.56 -21.29 16.19
CA PRO A 141 10.54 -22.73 16.36
C PRO A 141 11.83 -23.21 17.03
N ASP A 142 11.69 -24.10 18.00
CA ASP A 142 12.80 -24.83 18.57
C ASP A 142 13.49 -25.68 17.48
N TYR A 143 14.81 -25.58 17.41
CA TYR A 143 15.60 -26.38 16.48
C TYR A 143 15.66 -27.83 16.98
N ASP A 144 14.92 -28.73 16.33
CA ASP A 144 14.97 -30.17 16.58
C ASP A 144 15.21 -30.94 15.27
N GLU A 145 16.33 -31.68 15.23
CA GLU A 145 16.72 -32.50 14.07
C GLU A 145 15.75 -33.65 13.78
N ASN A 146 14.88 -33.99 14.74
CA ASN A 146 13.90 -35.05 14.63
C ASN A 146 12.49 -34.55 14.27
N HIS A 147 12.27 -33.24 14.14
CA HIS A 147 10.96 -32.68 13.80
C HIS A 147 10.71 -32.74 12.29
N ASP A 148 9.48 -33.05 11.89
CA ASP A 148 9.06 -33.10 10.47
C ASP A 148 9.35 -31.79 9.69
N ASN A 149 9.44 -30.65 10.39
CA ASN A 149 9.71 -29.34 9.82
C ASN A 149 11.18 -28.91 9.91
N TYR A 150 12.10 -29.82 10.28
CA TYR A 150 13.53 -29.56 10.46
C TYR A 150 14.15 -28.74 9.32
N HIS A 151 13.88 -29.12 8.06
CA HIS A 151 14.43 -28.42 6.90
C HIS A 151 13.98 -26.96 6.82
N ARG A 152 12.75 -26.66 7.24
CA ARG A 152 12.19 -25.30 7.22
C ARG A 152 12.75 -24.47 8.37
N GLN A 153 12.81 -25.05 9.57
CA GLN A 153 13.41 -24.43 10.75
C GLN A 153 14.88 -24.07 10.51
N ARG A 154 15.65 -25.00 9.93
CA ARG A 154 17.05 -24.76 9.56
C ARG A 154 17.21 -23.63 8.54
N LYS A 155 16.28 -23.49 7.58
CA LYS A 155 16.30 -22.37 6.62
C LYS A 155 16.11 -21.04 7.34
N LEU A 156 15.17 -20.95 8.27
CA LEU A 156 14.94 -19.76 9.10
C LEU A 156 16.21 -19.40 9.90
N MET A 157 16.80 -20.36 10.62
CA MET A 157 17.99 -20.09 11.44
C MET A 157 19.18 -19.65 10.59
N ASN A 158 19.42 -20.31 9.45
CA ASN A 158 20.46 -19.89 8.51
C ASN A 158 20.26 -18.46 7.98
N PHE A 159 19.00 -18.05 7.77
CA PHE A 159 18.67 -16.68 7.35
C PHE A 159 18.99 -15.69 8.48
N VAL A 160 18.51 -15.94 9.70
CA VAL A 160 18.75 -15.08 10.87
C VAL A 160 20.26 -14.96 11.18
N ASP A 161 21.01 -16.05 11.05
CA ASP A 161 22.47 -16.07 11.26
C ASP A 161 23.22 -15.16 10.28
N ARG A 162 22.79 -15.13 9.02
CA ARG A 162 23.39 -14.33 7.94
C ARG A 162 22.90 -12.89 7.90
N SER A 163 21.72 -12.63 8.46
CA SER A 163 21.14 -11.30 8.51
C SER A 163 21.95 -10.38 9.44
N PRO A 164 22.15 -9.09 9.07
CA PRO A 164 22.68 -8.10 10.00
C PRO A 164 21.68 -7.81 11.14
N ASN A 165 20.40 -8.08 10.91
CA ASN A 165 19.34 -7.98 11.90
C ASN A 165 19.19 -9.30 12.66
N LYS A 166 19.05 -9.22 13.99
CA LYS A 166 18.83 -10.39 14.85
C LYS A 166 17.45 -10.34 15.50
N LEU A 167 16.85 -11.51 15.70
CA LEU A 167 15.54 -11.62 16.34
C LEU A 167 15.57 -11.10 17.78
N ASP A 168 16.70 -11.15 18.46
CA ASP A 168 16.88 -10.75 19.86
C ASP A 168 17.27 -9.28 20.07
N HIS A 169 17.06 -8.42 19.08
CA HIS A 169 17.52 -7.04 19.16
C HIS A 169 16.85 -6.27 20.33
N PRO A 170 17.61 -5.60 21.23
CA PRO A 170 17.07 -4.99 22.46
C PRO A 170 16.01 -3.90 22.26
N TRP A 171 15.94 -3.27 21.09
CA TRP A 171 15.02 -2.20 20.78
C TRP A 171 13.86 -2.62 19.88
N PHE A 172 13.77 -3.89 19.48
CA PHE A 172 12.62 -4.35 18.73
C PHE A 172 11.40 -4.49 19.64
N THR A 173 10.26 -4.14 19.06
CA THR A 173 8.94 -4.55 19.53
C THR A 173 8.50 -5.77 18.73
N TYR A 174 7.70 -6.63 19.34
CA TYR A 174 7.36 -7.94 18.76
C TYR A 174 5.86 -8.02 18.56
N TRP A 175 5.47 -8.34 17.33
CA TRP A 175 4.12 -8.22 16.86
C TRP A 175 3.66 -9.53 16.22
N PHE A 176 2.35 -9.75 16.24
CA PHE A 176 1.72 -10.80 15.47
C PHE A 176 0.31 -10.39 15.05
N THR A 177 -0.23 -11.08 14.06
CA THR A 177 -1.64 -10.98 13.67
C THR A 177 -2.12 -12.32 13.11
N SER A 178 -3.42 -12.57 13.19
CA SER A 178 -4.06 -13.77 12.65
C SER A 178 -4.96 -13.39 11.49
N TYR A 179 -4.80 -14.07 10.35
CA TYR A 179 -5.54 -13.79 9.14
C TYR A 179 -6.06 -15.06 8.48
N ARG A 180 -7.32 -15.04 8.01
CA ARG A 180 -7.95 -16.19 7.35
C ARG A 180 -7.85 -16.08 5.84
N ALA A 181 -7.10 -16.97 5.22
CA ALA A 181 -6.90 -17.01 3.77
C ALA A 181 -6.94 -18.45 3.24
N ARG A 182 -7.05 -18.59 1.91
CA ARG A 182 -6.89 -19.88 1.23
C ARG A 182 -5.42 -20.15 0.91
N GLY A 183 -4.64 -19.10 0.61
CA GLY A 183 -3.21 -19.19 0.32
C GLY A 183 -2.32 -18.62 1.42
N GLU A 184 -1.23 -19.34 1.74
CA GLU A 184 -0.17 -18.88 2.66
C GLU A 184 0.40 -17.52 2.27
N LYS A 185 0.76 -17.37 0.98
CA LYS A 185 1.38 -16.14 0.46
C LYS A 185 0.40 -14.96 0.49
N TYR A 186 -0.87 -15.19 0.16
CA TYR A 186 -1.90 -14.16 0.28
C TYR A 186 -2.02 -13.62 1.70
N ALA A 187 -2.07 -14.51 2.70
CA ALA A 187 -2.16 -14.07 4.10
C ALA A 187 -0.99 -13.16 4.49
N VAL A 188 0.22 -13.49 4.06
CA VAL A 188 1.40 -12.66 4.33
C VAL A 188 1.35 -11.35 3.54
N ASP A 189 1.11 -11.39 2.24
CA ASP A 189 1.08 -10.20 1.38
C ASP A 189 0.00 -9.20 1.87
N HIS A 190 -1.19 -9.70 2.22
CA HIS A 190 -2.28 -8.87 2.79
C HIS A 190 -1.87 -8.23 4.13
N VAL A 191 -1.22 -8.99 5.02
CA VAL A 191 -0.73 -8.45 6.31
C VAL A 191 0.37 -7.41 6.10
N VAL A 192 1.29 -7.65 5.16
CA VAL A 192 2.37 -6.70 4.80
C VAL A 192 1.76 -5.41 4.27
N GLU A 193 0.76 -5.52 3.39
CA GLU A 193 0.04 -4.39 2.82
C GLU A 193 -0.66 -3.50 3.88
N GLN A 194 -1.26 -4.11 4.90
CA GLN A 194 -1.85 -3.36 6.03
C GLN A 194 -0.77 -2.82 6.98
N LEU A 195 0.35 -3.54 7.14
CA LEU A 195 1.47 -3.09 7.95
C LEU A 195 2.14 -1.86 7.34
N GLU A 196 2.29 -1.79 6.02
CA GLU A 196 2.82 -0.59 5.33
C GLU A 196 1.99 0.67 5.65
N ILE A 197 0.66 0.53 5.72
CA ILE A 197 -0.25 1.62 6.11
C ILE A 197 -0.03 1.99 7.57
N LEU A 198 0.04 1.01 8.48
CA LEU A 198 0.33 1.25 9.90
C LEU A 198 1.66 1.99 10.08
N LEU A 199 2.71 1.56 9.37
CA LEU A 199 4.01 2.23 9.39
C LEU A 199 3.93 3.64 8.81
N GLY A 200 3.13 3.85 7.76
CA GLY A 200 2.83 5.17 7.21
C GLY A 200 2.17 6.09 8.23
N MET A 201 1.17 5.60 8.99
CA MET A 201 0.53 6.33 10.09
C MET A 201 1.54 6.68 11.18
N MET A 202 2.38 5.72 11.61
CA MET A 202 3.41 5.95 12.62
C MET A 202 4.45 6.99 12.16
N ASN A 203 4.96 6.87 10.94
CA ASN A 203 5.93 7.81 10.38
C ASN A 203 5.32 9.20 10.16
N TYR A 204 4.06 9.29 9.73
CA TYR A 204 3.33 10.55 9.67
C TYR A 204 3.27 11.20 11.05
N SER A 205 2.74 10.49 12.05
CA SER A 205 2.57 11.04 13.40
C SER A 205 3.91 11.43 14.04
N ALA A 206 4.98 10.69 13.77
CA ALA A 206 6.30 10.97 14.33
C ALA A 206 6.99 12.17 13.67
N THR A 207 6.61 12.49 12.43
CA THR A 207 7.31 13.50 11.60
C THR A 207 6.45 14.70 11.22
N PHE A 208 5.17 14.71 11.59
CA PHE A 208 4.23 15.79 11.31
C PHE A 208 4.79 17.17 11.70
N ASN A 209 4.73 18.13 10.77
CA ASN A 209 5.25 19.49 10.95
C ASN A 209 6.76 19.58 11.28
N ARG A 210 7.53 18.51 11.07
CA ARG A 210 8.99 18.50 11.30
C ARG A 210 9.74 18.63 9.98
N ILE A 211 10.70 19.57 9.96
CA ILE A 211 11.71 19.66 8.92
C ILE A 211 12.72 18.54 9.14
N GLN A 212 12.80 17.62 8.17
CA GLN A 212 13.78 16.55 8.21
C GLN A 212 15.11 17.02 7.65
N ARG A 213 16.18 16.76 8.41
CA ARG A 213 17.55 17.03 7.99
C ARG A 213 18.17 15.69 7.62
N PHE A 214 18.70 15.62 6.41
CA PHE A 214 19.48 14.47 5.98
C PHE A 214 20.80 14.45 6.77
N SER A 215 21.01 13.41 7.55
CA SER A 215 22.32 13.09 8.12
C SER A 215 22.95 12.03 7.22
N GLN A 216 24.18 12.27 6.76
CA GLN A 216 24.95 11.22 6.11
C GLN A 216 25.77 10.48 7.17
N ASP A 217 25.37 9.27 7.55
CA ASP A 217 26.21 8.37 8.33
C ASP A 217 27.19 7.66 7.37
N PRO A 218 28.51 7.67 7.62
CA PRO A 218 29.50 6.99 6.78
C PRO A 218 29.42 5.44 6.80
N GLY A 219 28.29 4.86 7.19
CA GLY A 219 28.07 3.42 7.24
C GLY A 219 28.04 2.73 5.86
N PRO A 220 28.10 1.39 5.84
CA PRO A 220 27.96 0.62 4.60
C PRO A 220 26.53 0.62 4.04
N TRP A 221 25.56 1.07 4.83
CA TRP A 221 24.14 1.14 4.50
C TRP A 221 23.78 2.57 4.11
N PRO A 222 22.85 2.75 3.15
CA PRO A 222 22.42 4.08 2.75
C PRO A 222 21.55 4.71 3.84
N ASP A 223 21.82 5.97 4.17
CA ASP A 223 20.99 6.74 5.11
C ASP A 223 19.58 6.96 4.56
N ARG A 224 18.60 6.87 5.45
CA ARG A 224 17.17 7.04 5.13
C ARG A 224 16.59 8.24 5.89
N TRP A 225 15.39 8.69 5.51
CA TRP A 225 14.76 9.85 6.16
C TRP A 225 14.03 9.49 7.45
N GLY A 226 13.56 8.26 7.58
CA GLY A 226 13.05 7.64 8.80
C GLY A 226 13.56 6.21 8.91
N GLU A 227 13.82 5.77 10.13
CA GLU A 227 14.35 4.43 10.38
C GLU A 227 13.25 3.39 10.50
N LEU A 228 12.04 3.79 10.95
CA LEU A 228 10.89 2.89 11.06
C LEU A 228 10.48 2.34 9.69
N ARG A 229 10.65 1.03 9.53
CA ARG A 229 10.56 0.31 8.25
C ARG A 229 9.86 -1.02 8.43
N GLU A 230 9.53 -1.64 7.30
CA GLU A 230 9.07 -3.01 7.29
C GLU A 230 10.04 -3.94 8.05
N PRO A 231 9.50 -4.89 8.82
CA PRO A 231 10.27 -5.97 9.42
C PRO A 231 11.20 -6.63 8.42
N PHE A 232 12.41 -6.99 8.87
CA PHE A 232 13.34 -7.74 8.03
C PHE A 232 12.85 -9.18 7.78
N ILE A 233 11.91 -9.68 8.59
CA ILE A 233 11.41 -11.04 8.55
C ILE A 233 9.95 -11.12 9.01
N TYR A 234 9.18 -12.00 8.36
CA TYR A 234 7.86 -12.44 8.77
C TYR A 234 7.86 -13.95 8.97
N VAL A 235 7.42 -14.40 10.13
CA VAL A 235 7.35 -15.81 10.52
C VAL A 235 5.90 -16.26 10.39
N LEU A 236 5.65 -17.22 9.50
CA LEU A 236 4.31 -17.72 9.19
C LEU A 236 4.04 -19.02 9.95
N HIS A 237 2.93 -19.05 10.67
CA HIS A 237 2.39 -20.23 11.33
C HIS A 237 0.99 -20.55 10.80
N LYS A 238 0.59 -21.82 10.90
CA LYS A 238 -0.77 -22.31 10.64
C LYS A 238 -1.08 -23.33 11.72
N GLU A 239 -2.20 -23.14 12.43
CA GLU A 239 -2.63 -24.05 13.51
C GLU A 239 -1.51 -24.32 14.54
N ASP A 240 -0.82 -23.25 14.97
CA ASP A 240 0.35 -23.27 15.90
C ASP A 240 1.62 -23.99 15.38
N GLU A 241 1.63 -24.43 14.12
CA GLU A 241 2.83 -25.00 13.49
C GLU A 241 3.55 -24.00 12.60
N PHE A 242 4.88 -23.93 12.73
CA PHE A 242 5.73 -23.13 11.85
C PHE A 242 5.67 -23.67 10.41
N VAL A 243 5.19 -22.82 9.50
CA VAL A 243 5.06 -23.15 8.08
C VAL A 243 6.31 -22.74 7.32
N ARG A 244 6.68 -21.46 7.34
CA ARG A 244 7.82 -20.88 6.63
C ARG A 244 8.10 -19.45 7.10
N HIS A 245 9.16 -18.84 6.59
CA HIS A 245 9.42 -17.41 6.75
C HIS A 245 9.42 -16.69 5.39
N TYR A 246 9.11 -15.41 5.45
CA TYR A 246 9.25 -14.43 4.38
C TYR A 246 10.19 -13.33 4.88
N TRP A 247 10.81 -12.58 3.99
CA TRP A 247 11.80 -11.57 4.35
C TRP A 247 11.67 -10.35 3.45
N SER A 248 12.05 -9.18 3.98
CA SER A 248 12.15 -7.95 3.21
C SER A 248 13.35 -8.01 2.26
N GLU A 249 13.21 -7.47 1.06
CA GLU A 249 14.32 -7.32 0.11
C GLU A 249 15.36 -6.30 0.59
N ASP A 250 14.97 -5.38 1.49
CA ASP A 250 15.86 -4.45 2.15
C ASP A 250 16.66 -5.15 3.27
N ALA A 251 17.84 -5.65 2.91
CA ALA A 251 18.75 -6.36 3.82
C ALA A 251 19.53 -5.44 4.79
N THR A 252 19.28 -4.14 4.81
CA THR A 252 20.03 -3.20 5.66
C THR A 252 19.71 -3.39 7.15
N LEU A 253 20.63 -2.94 8.01
CA LEU A 253 20.43 -2.97 9.47
C LEU A 253 19.24 -2.08 9.86
N ARG A 254 18.39 -2.57 10.76
CA ARG A 254 17.25 -1.88 11.34
C ARG A 254 17.67 -1.20 12.65
N GLU A 255 17.82 0.12 12.60
CA GLU A 255 18.14 0.92 13.77
C GLU A 255 16.87 1.22 14.59
N ALA A 256 17.03 1.59 15.86
CA ALA A 256 15.91 1.95 16.70
C ALA A 256 15.26 3.25 16.20
N ASP A 257 13.97 3.21 15.93
CA ASP A 257 13.18 4.40 15.63
C ASP A 257 12.25 4.73 16.80
N SER A 258 12.11 6.01 17.11
CA SER A 258 11.17 6.50 18.10
C SER A 258 10.73 7.92 17.78
N PRO A 259 9.53 8.33 18.21
CA PRO A 259 9.19 9.73 18.28
C PRO A 259 10.23 10.47 19.12
N PHE A 260 10.50 11.71 18.76
CA PHE A 260 11.43 12.52 19.54
C PHE A 260 10.74 12.92 20.84
N SER A 261 11.37 12.72 22.00
CA SER A 261 10.75 12.91 23.34
C SER A 261 9.87 14.15 23.53
N MET A 262 10.27 15.31 22.98
CA MET A 262 9.47 16.56 23.10
C MET A 262 8.18 16.57 22.24
N HIS A 263 7.95 15.53 21.45
CA HIS A 263 6.87 15.39 20.48
C HIS A 263 6.06 14.10 20.71
N GLU A 264 6.27 13.39 21.83
CA GLU A 264 5.53 12.16 22.16
C GLU A 264 4.03 12.42 22.27
N ASP A 265 3.61 13.48 22.98
CA ASP A 265 2.19 13.86 23.09
C ASP A 265 1.55 14.14 21.72
N MET A 266 2.32 14.75 20.79
CA MET A 266 1.84 15.04 19.44
C MET A 266 1.74 13.77 18.60
N PHE A 267 2.71 12.87 18.74
CA PHE A 267 2.66 11.56 18.09
C PHE A 267 1.44 10.77 18.55
N GLU A 268 1.22 10.65 19.86
CA GLU A 268 0.10 9.92 20.45
C GLU A 268 -1.23 10.53 19.98
N SER A 269 -1.40 11.85 20.11
CA SER A 269 -2.63 12.53 19.68
C SER A 269 -2.92 12.37 18.18
N LEU A 270 -1.90 12.45 17.32
CA LEU A 270 -2.09 12.28 15.87
C LEU A 270 -2.37 10.82 15.51
N PHE A 271 -1.68 9.89 16.15
CA PHE A 271 -1.85 8.46 15.90
C PHE A 271 -3.22 7.97 16.37
N GLU A 272 -3.67 8.38 17.57
CA GLU A 272 -5.03 8.09 18.06
C GLU A 272 -6.12 8.72 17.19
N GLY A 273 -5.83 9.87 16.57
CA GLY A 273 -6.74 10.54 15.64
C GLY A 273 -6.85 9.86 14.26
N MET A 274 -5.96 8.91 13.94
CA MET A 274 -6.02 8.20 12.66
C MET A 274 -7.18 7.19 12.62
N PRO A 275 -7.86 7.05 11.48
CA PRO A 275 -8.92 6.06 11.33
C PRO A 275 -8.36 4.64 11.31
N THR A 276 -9.16 3.69 11.79
CA THR A 276 -8.86 2.24 11.73
C THR A 276 -9.22 1.60 10.39
N PHE A 277 -10.02 2.28 9.57
CA PHE A 277 -10.50 1.81 8.26
C PHE A 277 -11.35 0.52 8.29
N GLU A 278 -11.96 0.17 9.43
CA GLU A 278 -12.86 -0.99 9.52
C GLU A 278 -14.14 -0.78 8.69
N GLU A 279 -14.68 0.45 8.70
CA GLU A 279 -15.83 0.84 7.90
C GLU A 279 -15.36 1.63 6.67
N GLU A 280 -15.42 0.99 5.49
CA GLU A 280 -15.00 1.60 4.22
C GLU A 280 -15.82 2.87 3.90
N GLN A 281 -15.10 3.98 3.76
CA GLN A 281 -15.64 5.26 3.28
C GLN A 281 -15.17 5.52 1.85
N SER A 282 -15.93 6.32 1.11
CA SER A 282 -15.68 6.60 -0.32
C SER A 282 -14.28 7.13 -0.66
N LEU A 283 -13.58 7.75 0.30
CA LEU A 283 -12.25 8.32 0.13
C LEU A 283 -11.12 7.51 0.81
N ASP A 284 -11.45 6.41 1.48
CA ASP A 284 -10.47 5.63 2.24
C ASP A 284 -9.40 5.03 1.34
N GLY A 285 -9.76 4.56 0.14
CA GLY A 285 -8.80 4.06 -0.83
C GLY A 285 -7.72 5.09 -1.21
N GLY A 286 -8.10 6.38 -1.30
CA GLY A 286 -7.14 7.47 -1.53
C GLY A 286 -6.22 7.68 -0.32
N LEU A 287 -6.79 7.73 0.89
CA LEU A 287 -6.03 7.94 2.13
C LEU A 287 -5.06 6.78 2.41
N LEU A 288 -5.48 5.53 2.25
CA LEU A 288 -4.66 4.33 2.43
C LEU A 288 -3.45 4.32 1.47
N ASN A 289 -3.71 4.54 0.17
CA ASN A 289 -2.64 4.62 -0.83
C ASN A 289 -1.69 5.79 -0.58
N SER A 290 -2.21 6.90 -0.05
CA SER A 290 -1.41 8.06 0.30
C SER A 290 -0.51 7.81 1.53
N LEU A 291 -0.99 7.07 2.52
CA LEU A 291 -0.18 6.63 3.69
C LEU A 291 0.93 5.65 3.27
N ARG A 292 0.65 4.73 2.34
CA ARG A 292 1.69 3.86 1.74
C ARG A 292 2.75 4.69 1.01
N ALA A 293 2.33 5.68 0.21
CA ALA A 293 3.25 6.60 -0.45
C ALA A 293 4.08 7.42 0.56
N PHE A 294 3.47 7.82 1.70
CA PHE A 294 4.19 8.49 2.79
C PHE A 294 5.27 7.58 3.38
N GLN A 295 4.95 6.32 3.65
CA GLN A 295 5.88 5.30 4.13
C GLN A 295 7.04 5.08 3.16
N ALA A 296 6.74 4.91 1.87
CA ALA A 296 7.76 4.78 0.83
C ALA A 296 8.68 6.01 0.78
N ALA A 297 8.11 7.21 0.79
CA ALA A 297 8.86 8.46 0.77
C ALA A 297 9.77 8.64 2.00
N MET A 298 9.31 8.19 3.15
CA MET A 298 10.04 8.26 4.42
C MET A 298 11.22 7.30 4.50
N THR A 299 11.08 6.14 3.87
CA THR A 299 12.09 5.07 3.97
C THR A 299 13.04 5.07 2.78
N GLU A 300 12.75 5.80 1.71
CA GLU A 300 13.59 5.89 0.51
C GLU A 300 14.92 6.66 0.74
N PRO A 301 16.10 6.04 0.50
CA PRO A 301 17.37 6.72 0.72
C PRO A 301 17.64 7.87 -0.26
N SER A 302 17.14 7.78 -1.49
CA SER A 302 17.33 8.79 -2.51
C SER A 302 16.44 10.00 -2.26
N GLU A 303 17.05 11.18 -2.12
CA GLU A 303 16.31 12.45 -2.02
C GLU A 303 15.33 12.64 -3.20
N ARG A 304 15.72 12.19 -4.40
CA ARG A 304 14.89 12.29 -5.60
C ARG A 304 13.68 11.36 -5.53
N GLU A 305 13.89 10.08 -5.23
CA GLU A 305 12.79 9.12 -5.20
C GLU A 305 11.85 9.42 -4.02
N SER A 306 12.40 9.82 -2.87
CA SER A 306 11.61 10.31 -1.74
C SER A 306 10.72 11.51 -2.09
N PHE A 307 11.24 12.47 -2.87
CA PHE A 307 10.43 13.58 -3.38
C PHE A 307 9.27 13.09 -4.28
N PHE A 308 9.51 12.11 -5.15
CA PHE A 308 8.48 11.58 -6.04
C PHE A 308 7.42 10.77 -5.30
N GLU A 309 7.78 10.02 -4.26
CA GLU A 309 6.80 9.29 -3.45
C GLU A 309 5.89 10.24 -2.65
N PHE A 310 6.42 11.32 -2.06
CA PHE A 310 5.56 12.38 -1.48
C PHE A 310 4.66 13.01 -2.55
N TRP A 311 5.22 13.27 -3.74
CA TRP A 311 4.44 13.83 -4.84
C TRP A 311 3.30 12.91 -5.27
N ARG A 312 3.55 11.60 -5.33
CA ARG A 312 2.52 10.59 -5.61
C ARG A 312 1.41 10.62 -4.57
N GLY A 313 1.76 10.74 -3.29
CA GLY A 313 0.78 10.90 -2.22
C GLY A 313 -0.09 12.16 -2.36
N ILE A 314 0.49 13.26 -2.84
CA ILE A 314 -0.24 14.49 -3.18
C ILE A 314 -1.16 14.27 -4.39
N GLU A 315 -0.68 13.66 -5.48
CA GLU A 315 -1.49 13.37 -6.67
C GLU A 315 -2.72 12.51 -6.29
N ILE A 316 -2.55 11.50 -5.44
CA ILE A 316 -3.64 10.66 -4.92
C ILE A 316 -4.69 11.51 -4.17
N LEU A 317 -4.26 12.35 -3.22
CA LEU A 317 -5.19 13.11 -2.37
C LEU A 317 -5.75 14.37 -3.03
N THR A 318 -5.20 14.81 -4.16
CA THR A 318 -5.74 15.94 -4.92
C THR A 318 -6.75 15.53 -6.00
N LEU A 319 -7.10 14.24 -6.05
CA LEU A 319 -8.14 13.65 -6.91
C LEU A 319 -7.91 13.99 -8.39
N VAL A 320 -6.66 13.87 -8.84
CA VAL A 320 -6.26 14.23 -10.20
C VAL A 320 -6.84 13.24 -11.21
N GLU A 321 -7.65 13.73 -12.13
CA GLU A 321 -8.21 12.91 -13.22
C GLU A 321 -7.29 12.91 -14.45
N GLU A 322 -7.42 11.87 -15.30
CA GLU A 322 -6.63 11.74 -16.51
C GLU A 322 -6.88 12.93 -17.46
N GLY A 323 -5.86 13.75 -17.69
CA GLY A 323 -5.93 14.94 -18.54
C GLY A 323 -5.97 16.28 -17.79
N GLU A 324 -6.11 16.28 -16.46
CA GLU A 324 -5.96 17.50 -15.64
C GLU A 324 -4.52 18.05 -15.67
N LYS A 325 -4.37 19.36 -15.51
CA LYS A 325 -3.06 20.01 -15.60
C LYS A 325 -2.31 19.87 -14.28
N MET A 326 -1.02 19.56 -14.36
CA MET A 326 -0.14 19.51 -13.18
C MET A 326 -0.10 20.77 -12.30
N SER A 327 -0.52 21.93 -12.82
CA SER A 327 -0.66 23.15 -12.01
C SER A 327 -1.79 23.01 -10.98
N GLU A 328 -2.88 22.35 -11.34
CA GLU A 328 -4.07 22.19 -10.49
C GLU A 328 -3.75 21.34 -9.25
N VAL A 329 -2.89 20.33 -9.39
CA VAL A 329 -2.37 19.48 -8.30
C VAL A 329 -1.72 20.32 -7.19
N VAL A 330 -0.83 21.22 -7.57
CA VAL A 330 -0.05 22.02 -6.60
C VAL A 330 -0.89 23.12 -5.98
N ASP A 331 -1.78 23.71 -6.77
CA ASP A 331 -2.69 24.75 -6.28
C ASP A 331 -3.67 24.15 -5.26
N ARG A 332 -4.29 22.99 -5.55
CA ARG A 332 -5.14 22.23 -4.62
C ARG A 332 -4.40 21.83 -3.34
N ALA A 333 -3.20 21.24 -3.47
CA ALA A 333 -2.41 20.78 -2.32
C ALA A 333 -1.99 21.93 -1.40
N ALA A 334 -1.61 23.07 -1.97
CA ALA A 334 -1.04 24.16 -1.21
C ALA A 334 -2.06 25.14 -0.65
N ALA A 335 -3.31 25.02 -1.06
CA ALA A 335 -4.42 25.73 -0.44
C ALA A 335 -4.58 25.33 1.04
N MET A 336 -4.03 24.16 1.45
CA MET A 336 -4.04 23.69 2.83
C MET A 336 -2.94 24.31 3.71
N LEU A 337 -1.90 24.90 3.10
CA LEU A 337 -0.83 25.53 3.85
C LEU A 337 -1.17 27.00 4.05
N GLY A 338 -1.49 27.41 5.29
CA GLY A 338 -1.68 28.81 5.66
C GLY A 338 -0.36 29.59 5.55
N TRP A 339 0.01 30.05 4.35
CA TRP A 339 1.25 30.77 4.10
C TRP A 339 1.23 32.15 4.76
N GLU A 340 2.16 32.41 5.68
CA GLU A 340 2.37 33.75 6.26
C GLU A 340 2.72 34.80 5.18
N ASP A 341 3.43 34.37 4.12
CA ASP A 341 3.74 35.16 2.92
C ASP A 341 3.28 34.41 1.67
N SER A 342 2.19 34.90 1.08
CA SER A 342 1.54 34.28 -0.08
C SER A 342 2.39 34.34 -1.36
N GLU A 343 3.26 35.35 -1.51
CA GLU A 343 4.15 35.47 -2.67
C GLU A 343 5.27 34.42 -2.59
N LEU A 344 5.85 34.26 -1.40
CA LEU A 344 6.89 33.29 -1.14
C LEU A 344 6.37 31.85 -1.23
N GLY A 345 5.14 31.61 -0.77
CA GLY A 345 4.41 30.35 -0.98
C GLY A 345 4.29 30.03 -2.47
N ARG A 346 3.76 30.96 -3.28
CA ARG A 346 3.62 30.79 -4.73
C ARG A 346 4.94 30.49 -5.44
N ILE A 347 6.03 31.18 -5.08
CA ILE A 347 7.36 30.93 -5.66
C ILE A 347 7.84 29.50 -5.36
N ARG A 348 7.66 29.04 -4.11
CA ARG A 348 8.06 27.68 -3.70
C ARG A 348 7.26 26.60 -4.41
N ARG A 349 5.94 26.81 -4.57
CA ARG A 349 5.04 25.94 -5.34
C ARG A 349 5.49 25.78 -6.79
N ASN A 350 5.65 26.90 -7.49
CA ASN A 350 6.08 26.92 -8.89
C ASN A 350 7.43 26.24 -9.05
N ARG A 351 8.34 26.40 -8.07
CA ARG A 351 9.65 25.73 -8.10
C ARG A 351 9.52 24.21 -7.99
N ALA A 352 8.70 23.69 -7.07
CA ALA A 352 8.49 22.25 -6.93
C ALA A 352 7.86 21.65 -8.20
N GLN A 353 6.82 22.31 -8.72
CA GLN A 353 6.16 21.91 -9.96
C GLN A 353 7.10 21.88 -11.16
N ASN A 354 7.88 22.95 -11.36
CA ASN A 354 8.84 23.04 -12.45
C ASN A 354 9.90 21.94 -12.35
N LYS A 355 10.36 21.60 -11.13
CA LYS A 355 11.30 20.50 -10.94
C LYS A 355 10.69 19.17 -11.32
N ARG A 356 9.47 18.85 -10.87
CA ARG A 356 8.75 17.64 -11.27
C ARG A 356 8.63 17.54 -12.79
N ASN A 357 8.13 18.61 -13.44
CA ASN A 357 7.95 18.64 -14.89
C ASN A 357 9.28 18.48 -15.66
N SER A 358 10.35 19.15 -15.25
CA SER A 358 11.66 19.00 -15.90
C SER A 358 12.25 17.60 -15.72
N TYR A 359 12.00 16.92 -14.61
CA TYR A 359 12.44 15.51 -14.46
C TYR A 359 11.63 14.56 -15.34
N VAL A 360 10.31 14.76 -15.44
CA VAL A 360 9.41 13.90 -16.22
C VAL A 360 9.61 14.10 -17.74
N HIS A 361 9.88 15.32 -18.20
CA HIS A 361 9.89 15.65 -19.63
C HIS A 361 11.25 16.04 -20.23
N GLU A 362 12.18 16.59 -19.44
CA GLU A 362 13.39 17.24 -19.98
C GLU A 362 14.71 16.55 -19.61
N GLY A 363 14.67 15.50 -18.78
CA GLY A 363 15.87 14.73 -18.43
C GLY A 363 16.88 15.51 -17.59
N ALA A 364 16.63 15.59 -16.29
CA ALA A 364 17.63 15.72 -15.22
C ALA A 364 18.57 16.96 -15.19
N GLY A 365 18.11 18.14 -15.63
CA GLY A 365 18.90 19.38 -15.50
C GLY A 365 18.86 20.06 -14.12
N LEU A 366 17.78 19.86 -13.33
CA LEU A 366 17.54 20.60 -12.09
C LEU A 366 17.79 19.74 -10.87
N ARG A 367 18.72 20.12 -9.99
CA ARG A 367 18.94 19.43 -8.71
C ARG A 367 17.73 19.62 -7.77
N LEU A 368 17.12 18.51 -7.34
CA LEU A 368 16.24 18.51 -6.17
C LEU A 368 17.08 18.82 -4.91
N THR A 369 16.50 19.55 -3.97
CA THR A 369 17.13 19.84 -2.68
C THR A 369 16.26 19.32 -1.55
N VAL A 370 16.87 19.03 -0.40
CA VAL A 370 16.20 18.71 0.87
C VAL A 370 15.05 19.68 1.20
N ALA A 371 15.17 20.96 0.82
CA ALA A 371 14.12 21.95 1.01
C ALA A 371 12.90 21.71 0.10
N ASP A 372 13.09 21.25 -1.13
CA ASP A 372 11.99 20.90 -2.04
C ASP A 372 11.29 19.62 -1.57
N ARG A 373 12.05 18.62 -1.09
CA ARG A 373 11.50 17.41 -0.45
C ARG A 373 10.65 17.76 0.77
N ASN A 374 11.19 18.55 1.71
CA ASN A 374 10.44 18.94 2.91
C ASN A 374 9.18 19.74 2.56
N LEU A 375 9.20 20.53 1.48
CA LEU A 375 8.01 21.24 1.00
C LEU A 375 6.91 20.26 0.58
N VAL A 376 7.23 19.27 -0.27
CA VAL A 376 6.23 18.28 -0.71
C VAL A 376 5.77 17.37 0.44
N LYS A 377 6.66 17.05 1.39
CA LYS A 377 6.28 16.38 2.64
C LYS A 377 5.22 17.19 3.40
N SER A 378 5.44 18.48 3.64
CA SER A 378 4.47 19.30 4.36
C SER A 378 3.13 19.45 3.61
N LEU A 379 3.16 19.54 2.28
CA LEU A 379 1.93 19.52 1.47
C LEU A 379 1.16 18.21 1.63
N HIS A 380 1.87 17.07 1.58
CA HIS A 380 1.29 15.75 1.77
C HIS A 380 0.72 15.59 3.18
N GLU A 381 1.44 16.05 4.21
CA GLU A 381 0.98 16.03 5.60
C GLU A 381 -0.33 16.80 5.78
N SER A 382 -0.41 18.01 5.22
CA SER A 382 -1.62 18.83 5.28
C SER A 382 -2.82 18.17 4.59
N LEU A 383 -2.60 17.47 3.47
CA LEU A 383 -3.66 16.73 2.78
C LEU A 383 -4.12 15.51 3.59
N ILE A 384 -3.19 14.76 4.19
CA ILE A 384 -3.56 13.65 5.10
C ILE A 384 -4.41 14.18 6.25
N CYS A 385 -3.99 15.28 6.88
CA CYS A 385 -4.74 15.92 7.97
C CYS A 385 -6.17 16.29 7.53
N LEU A 386 -6.34 16.92 6.35
CA LEU A 386 -7.66 17.25 5.81
C LEU A 386 -8.53 16.01 5.62
N TYR A 387 -7.98 14.95 5.03
CA TYR A 387 -8.73 13.72 4.78
C TYR A 387 -9.16 13.03 6.08
N VAL A 388 -8.28 13.00 7.08
CA VAL A 388 -8.60 12.47 8.41
C VAL A 388 -9.68 13.33 9.08
N ASP A 389 -9.52 14.66 9.10
CA ASP A 389 -10.45 15.60 9.75
C ASP A 389 -11.85 15.60 9.13
N LYS A 390 -11.97 15.26 7.85
CA LYS A 390 -13.23 15.27 7.09
C LYS A 390 -13.77 13.89 6.76
N ARG A 391 -13.12 12.83 7.27
CA ARG A 391 -13.55 11.45 7.06
C ARG A 391 -14.95 11.23 7.62
N GLY A 392 -15.84 10.65 6.81
CA GLY A 392 -17.24 10.41 7.17
C GLY A 392 -18.16 11.62 7.03
N ASP A 393 -17.60 12.84 7.00
CA ASP A 393 -18.36 14.07 6.76
C ASP A 393 -18.45 14.42 5.27
N TRP A 394 -17.35 14.23 4.52
CA TRP A 394 -17.23 14.63 3.12
C TRP A 394 -17.14 13.41 2.20
N GLY A 395 -17.91 13.43 1.12
CA GLY A 395 -17.74 12.53 -0.01
C GLY A 395 -16.76 13.08 -1.04
N TYR A 396 -16.62 12.35 -2.15
CA TYR A 396 -15.75 12.75 -3.27
C TYR A 396 -16.02 14.17 -3.78
N GLU A 397 -17.29 14.49 -4.00
CA GLU A 397 -17.70 15.79 -4.55
C GLU A 397 -17.42 16.96 -3.61
N GLU A 398 -17.60 16.78 -2.30
CA GLU A 398 -17.29 17.80 -1.30
C GLU A 398 -15.79 18.01 -1.15
N MET A 399 -15.01 16.92 -1.21
CA MET A 399 -13.55 16.98 -1.14
C MET A 399 -12.96 17.65 -2.38
N LYS A 400 -13.37 17.23 -3.59
CA LYS A 400 -12.95 17.85 -4.85
C LYS A 400 -13.29 19.34 -4.88
N PHE A 401 -14.53 19.69 -4.51
CA PHE A 401 -14.95 21.08 -4.42
C PHE A 401 -14.09 21.89 -3.45
N ALA A 402 -13.83 21.36 -2.25
CA ALA A 402 -13.02 22.05 -1.27
C ALA A 402 -11.61 22.30 -1.81
N LEU A 403 -10.94 21.26 -2.33
CA LEU A 403 -9.60 21.35 -2.91
C LEU A 403 -9.51 22.39 -4.03
N GLU A 404 -10.54 22.51 -4.87
CA GLU A 404 -10.61 23.50 -5.94
C GLU A 404 -10.89 24.93 -5.45
N GLN A 405 -11.58 25.08 -4.32
CA GLN A 405 -12.05 26.38 -3.83
C GLN A 405 -11.26 26.92 -2.64
N PHE A 406 -10.32 26.19 -2.04
CA PHE A 406 -9.54 26.65 -0.87
C PHE A 406 -8.60 27.85 -1.13
N GLU A 407 -8.59 28.46 -2.33
CA GLU A 407 -8.12 29.86 -2.49
C GLU A 407 -9.10 30.90 -1.89
N VAL A 408 -10.27 30.45 -1.44
CA VAL A 408 -11.43 31.25 -1.07
C VAL A 408 -11.83 30.85 0.36
N ASP A 409 -12.00 31.84 1.24
CA ASP A 409 -12.17 31.76 2.71
C ASP A 409 -13.13 30.64 3.20
N GLU A 410 -12.93 30.07 4.39
CA GLU A 410 -13.81 29.00 4.95
C GLU A 410 -15.29 29.45 4.97
N ASP A 411 -15.53 30.73 5.28
CA ASP A 411 -16.86 31.36 5.25
C ASP A 411 -17.45 31.41 3.83
N GLN A 412 -16.61 31.46 2.79
CA GLN A 412 -17.02 31.45 1.40
C GLN A 412 -17.27 30.03 0.88
N ILE A 413 -16.53 29.02 1.33
CA ILE A 413 -16.81 27.60 1.05
C ILE A 413 -18.19 27.21 1.61
N GLU A 414 -18.50 27.62 2.84
CA GLU A 414 -19.81 27.44 3.48
C GLU A 414 -20.95 28.12 2.68
N ASN A 415 -20.71 29.31 2.13
CA ASN A 415 -21.68 30.02 1.30
C ASN A 415 -21.86 29.39 -0.09
N LEU A 416 -20.77 28.98 -0.73
CA LEU A 416 -20.83 28.29 -2.03
C LEU A 416 -21.50 26.91 -1.94
N ARG A 417 -21.33 26.20 -0.81
CA ARG A 417 -22.08 24.96 -0.52
C ARG A 417 -23.58 25.20 -0.42
N LYS A 418 -23.98 26.29 0.25
CA LYS A 418 -25.40 26.71 0.34
C LYS A 418 -25.95 27.07 -1.03
N ASP A 419 -25.16 27.73 -1.86
CA ASP A 419 -25.55 28.09 -3.23
C ASP A 419 -25.65 26.85 -4.15
N ARG A 420 -24.68 25.94 -4.13
CA ARG A 420 -24.72 24.66 -4.89
C ARG A 420 -25.93 23.81 -4.51
N THR A 421 -26.20 23.66 -3.21
CA THR A 421 -27.38 22.92 -2.71
C THR A 421 -28.69 23.56 -3.17
N ARG A 422 -28.72 24.89 -3.27
CA ARG A 422 -29.88 25.63 -3.77
C ARG A 422 -30.07 25.47 -5.28
N GLU A 423 -28.99 25.44 -6.05
CA GLU A 423 -29.04 25.20 -7.50
C GLU A 423 -29.48 23.77 -7.83
N LEU A 424 -28.96 22.76 -7.13
CA LEU A 424 -29.40 21.37 -7.31
C LEU A 424 -30.91 21.20 -7.05
N ARG A 425 -31.43 21.83 -5.99
CA ARG A 425 -32.89 21.85 -5.72
C ARG A 425 -33.70 22.57 -6.78
N LEU A 426 -33.13 23.58 -7.42
CA LEU A 426 -33.77 24.29 -8.53
C LEU A 426 -33.83 23.42 -9.78
N ILE A 427 -32.77 22.66 -10.07
CA ILE A 427 -32.71 21.71 -11.18
C ILE A 427 -33.74 20.59 -10.96
N ASP A 428 -33.77 19.97 -9.78
CA ASP A 428 -34.78 18.95 -9.44
C ASP A 428 -36.21 19.50 -9.62
N TRP A 429 -36.44 20.73 -9.17
CA TRP A 429 -37.74 21.39 -9.34
C TRP A 429 -38.11 21.64 -10.81
N PHE A 430 -37.15 22.04 -11.64
CA PHE A 430 -37.38 22.20 -13.08
C PHE A 430 -37.65 20.86 -13.78
N GLU A 431 -36.98 19.80 -13.37
CA GLU A 431 -37.19 18.45 -13.91
C GLU A 431 -38.56 17.88 -13.52
N ASP A 432 -39.03 18.15 -12.31
CA ASP A 432 -40.37 17.74 -11.87
C ASP A 432 -41.47 18.55 -12.56
N MET A 433 -41.26 19.85 -12.77
CA MET A 433 -42.15 20.69 -13.57
C MET A 433 -42.23 20.25 -15.04
N ALA A 434 -41.15 19.74 -15.62
CA ALA A 434 -41.11 19.23 -16.99
C ALA A 434 -41.78 17.85 -17.16
N LYS A 435 -42.09 17.14 -16.07
CA LYS A 435 -42.82 15.86 -16.07
C LYS A 435 -44.34 16.03 -15.91
N GLU A 436 -44.80 17.23 -15.52
CA GLU A 436 -46.22 17.55 -15.34
C GLU A 436 -46.90 18.19 -16.57
N ASP A 437 -46.13 18.49 -17.62
CA ASP A 437 -46.60 18.82 -18.98
C ASP A 437 -46.46 17.61 -19.93
#